data_AF-A0A2G9C273-F1
#
_entry.id   AF-A0A2G9C273-F1
#
_cell.length_a   1.000
_cell.length_b   1.000
_cell.length_c   1.000
_cell.angle_alpha   90.00
_cell.angle_beta   90.00
_cell.angle_gamma   90.00
#
_symmetry.space_group_name_H-M   'P 1'
#
loop_
_entity.id
_entity.type
_entity.pdbx_description
1 polymer ?
#
loop_
_entity_poly.entity_id
_entity_poly.type
_entity_poly.pdbx_seq_one_letter_code
_entity_poly.pdbx_strand_id
1 'polypeptide(L)'
;MGPYLPLLRIDVEHGYYADGRCRGLRFVPAGTTAERLHRADALVRADGGTLLVHGTAETIERLHADADRDDGDAALSWLVHATDDDFACGTEDPADRPRELLWVAPGEAGNPGGHAATLVAMPKALNAPEVAALLAPGDRWLPP
;
A
#
# COMPACT_ATOMS: atom_id res chain seq x y z
N MET A 1 26.49 13.44 -7.50
CA MET A 1 25.23 12.65 -7.55
C MET A 1 25.59 11.20 -7.79
N GLY A 2 25.28 10.34 -6.83
CA GLY A 2 25.44 8.88 -6.98
C GLY A 2 24.34 8.26 -7.85
N PRO A 3 24.43 6.96 -8.17
CA PRO A 3 23.39 6.27 -8.94
C PRO A 3 22.08 6.22 -8.15
N TYR A 4 20.96 6.28 -8.86
CA TYR A 4 19.65 5.99 -8.30
C TYR A 4 19.49 4.47 -8.15
N LEU A 5 19.16 4.04 -6.94
CA LEU A 5 18.95 2.65 -6.56
C LEU A 5 17.51 2.47 -6.07
N PRO A 6 16.93 1.26 -6.19
CA PRO A 6 15.63 0.97 -5.60
C PRO A 6 15.74 1.01 -4.08
N LEU A 7 15.04 1.95 -3.45
CA LEU A 7 15.00 2.15 -2.00
C LEU A 7 13.82 1.44 -1.36
N LEU A 8 12.73 1.29 -2.10
CA LEU A 8 11.53 0.57 -1.68
C LEU A 8 10.87 -0.07 -2.91
N ARG A 9 10.48 -1.33 -2.78
CA ARG A 9 9.57 -2.00 -3.71
C ARG A 9 8.43 -2.62 -2.92
N ILE A 10 7.21 -2.30 -3.29
CA ILE A 10 6.00 -2.94 -2.78
C ILE A 10 5.32 -3.63 -3.95
N ASP A 11 5.14 -4.94 -3.86
CA ASP A 11 4.33 -5.73 -4.79
C ASP A 11 3.03 -6.13 -4.11
N VAL A 12 1.89 -5.98 -4.79
CA VAL A 12 0.59 -6.44 -4.28
C VAL A 12 0.14 -7.68 -5.04
N GLU A 13 -0.02 -8.77 -4.30
CA GLU A 13 -0.45 -10.06 -4.83
C GLU A 13 -1.89 -10.37 -4.46
N HIS A 14 -2.60 -11.07 -5.35
CA HIS A 14 -3.96 -11.52 -5.11
C HIS A 14 -4.22 -12.85 -5.85
N GLY A 15 -4.74 -13.86 -5.13
CA GLY A 15 -4.86 -15.25 -5.63
C GLY A 15 -5.84 -15.46 -6.80
N TYR A 16 -6.72 -14.49 -7.06
CA TYR A 16 -7.60 -14.47 -8.25
C TYR A 16 -6.84 -14.33 -9.57
N TYR A 17 -5.75 -13.54 -9.59
CA TYR A 17 -5.03 -13.28 -10.84
C TYR A 17 -4.09 -14.46 -11.14
N ALA A 18 -4.12 -14.95 -12.38
CA ALA A 18 -3.35 -16.13 -12.79
C ALA A 18 -1.83 -15.92 -12.67
N ASP A 19 -1.34 -14.68 -12.76
CA ASP A 19 0.06 -14.30 -12.54
C ASP A 19 0.34 -13.83 -11.09
N GLY A 20 -0.67 -13.93 -10.22
CA GLY A 20 -0.64 -13.50 -8.83
C GLY A 20 -0.63 -11.99 -8.63
N ARG A 21 -0.53 -11.17 -9.67
CA ARG A 21 -0.37 -9.72 -9.54
C ARG A 21 -1.71 -9.02 -9.53
N CYS A 22 -1.94 -8.27 -8.46
CA CYS A 22 -3.09 -7.39 -8.37
C CYS A 22 -2.90 -6.24 -9.37
N ARG A 23 -3.67 -6.21 -10.46
CA ARG A 23 -3.60 -5.14 -11.46
C ARG A 23 -4.61 -4.04 -11.16
N GLY A 24 -4.44 -2.88 -11.78
CA GLY A 24 -5.38 -1.77 -11.64
C GLY A 24 -5.36 -1.10 -10.26
N LEU A 25 -4.24 -1.11 -9.55
CA LEU A 25 -4.04 -0.34 -8.32
C LEU A 25 -3.43 1.02 -8.61
N ARG A 26 -4.05 2.07 -8.08
CA ARG A 26 -3.54 3.42 -8.07
C ARG A 26 -3.06 3.79 -6.67
N PHE A 27 -1.75 4.02 -6.55
CA PHE A 27 -1.10 4.47 -5.33
C PHE A 27 -1.06 6.00 -5.29
N VAL A 28 -1.61 6.59 -4.24
CA VAL A 28 -1.65 8.04 -4.00
C VAL A 28 -0.93 8.31 -2.68
N PRO A 29 0.19 9.06 -2.66
CA PRO A 29 0.84 9.44 -1.41
C PRO A 29 -0.15 10.17 -0.48
N ALA A 30 -0.13 9.82 0.80
CA ALA A 30 -1.02 10.34 1.83
C ALA A 30 -0.28 11.25 2.81
N GLY A 31 -0.99 12.22 3.40
CA GLY A 31 -0.41 13.16 4.36
C GLY A 31 0.79 13.92 3.79
N THR A 32 1.89 13.97 4.53
CA THR A 32 3.13 14.67 4.16
C THR A 32 4.05 13.85 3.24
N THR A 33 3.65 12.63 2.87
CA THR A 33 4.49 11.68 2.12
C THR A 33 4.98 12.25 0.78
N ALA A 34 4.12 12.91 0.02
CA ALA A 34 4.48 13.49 -1.27
C ALA A 34 5.58 14.55 -1.13
N GLU A 35 5.45 15.44 -0.13
CA GLU A 35 6.41 16.52 0.13
C GLU A 35 7.75 15.98 0.61
N ARG A 36 7.73 14.98 1.51
CA ARG A 36 8.94 14.31 2.02
C ARG A 36 9.71 13.62 0.89
N LEU A 37 9.02 12.90 0.01
CA LEU A 37 9.64 12.27 -1.17
C LEU A 37 10.24 13.30 -2.12
N HIS A 38 9.55 14.41 -2.35
CA HIS A 38 10.06 15.49 -3.19
C HIS A 38 11.32 16.13 -2.59
N ARG A 39 11.31 16.47 -1.30
CA ARG A 39 12.45 17.07 -0.59
C ARG A 39 13.67 16.15 -0.54
N ALA A 40 13.44 14.84 -0.46
CA ALA A 40 14.50 13.84 -0.46
C ALA A 40 15.09 13.53 -1.86
N ASP A 41 14.56 14.16 -2.91
CA ASP A 41 14.88 13.86 -4.32
C ASP A 41 14.63 12.37 -4.65
N ALA A 42 13.47 11.86 -4.21
CA ALA A 42 13.05 10.48 -4.47
C ALA A 42 12.19 10.39 -5.73
N LEU A 43 12.43 9.35 -6.53
CA LEU A 43 11.66 9.06 -7.74
C LEU A 43 10.67 7.93 -7.49
N VAL A 44 9.38 8.26 -7.55
CA VAL A 44 8.28 7.30 -7.39
C VAL A 44 7.79 6.79 -8.74
N ARG A 45 7.54 5.49 -8.83
CA ARG A 45 6.91 4.81 -9.98
C ARG A 45 5.89 3.82 -9.47
N ALA A 46 4.76 3.69 -10.16
CA ALA A 46 3.76 2.66 -9.89
C ALA A 46 3.20 2.12 -11.21
N ASP A 47 2.89 0.83 -11.27
CA ASP A 47 2.47 0.14 -12.50
C ASP A 47 1.22 -0.74 -12.33
N GLY A 48 0.26 -0.30 -11.51
CA GLY A 48 -1.01 -1.00 -11.34
C GLY A 48 -0.96 -2.17 -10.37
N GLY A 49 0.22 -2.59 -9.91
CA GLY A 49 0.37 -3.65 -8.90
C GLY A 49 1.65 -3.55 -8.09
N THR A 50 2.62 -2.78 -8.60
CA THR A 50 3.85 -2.46 -7.88
C THR A 50 3.92 -0.96 -7.58
N LEU A 51 4.45 -0.61 -6.40
CA LEU A 51 4.99 0.70 -6.07
C LEU A 51 6.51 0.61 -5.91
N LEU A 52 7.24 1.52 -6.55
CA LEU A 52 8.70 1.62 -6.51
C LEU A 52 9.11 3.04 -6.10
N VAL A 53 10.04 3.11 -5.16
CA VAL A 53 10.73 4.36 -4.79
C VAL A 53 12.22 4.17 -5.08
N HIS A 54 12.78 5.07 -5.88
CA HIS A 54 14.21 5.13 -6.15
C HIS A 54 14.82 6.39 -5.56
N GLY A 55 16.11 6.34 -5.27
CA GLY A 55 16.87 7.49 -4.85
C GLY A 55 18.32 7.15 -4.67
N THR A 56 19.07 8.12 -4.17
CA THR A 56 20.49 7.95 -3.83
C THR A 56 20.64 7.45 -2.39
N ALA A 57 21.86 7.11 -1.96
CA ALA A 57 22.12 6.78 -0.55
C ALA A 57 21.70 7.93 0.40
N GLU A 58 21.93 9.19 -0.03
CA GLU A 58 21.54 10.39 0.71
C GLU A 58 20.01 10.56 0.83
N THR A 59 19.24 9.95 -0.08
CA THR A 59 17.77 10.02 -0.04
C THR A 59 17.22 9.35 1.21
N ILE A 60 17.76 8.19 1.63
CA ILE A 60 17.34 7.51 2.86
C ILE A 60 17.62 8.39 4.08
N GLU A 61 18.81 8.99 4.14
CA GLU A 61 19.20 9.86 5.24
C GLU A 61 18.26 11.07 5.38
N ARG A 62 17.88 11.69 4.26
CA ARG A 62 16.91 12.79 4.24
C ARG A 62 15.51 12.34 4.70
N LEU A 63 15.03 11.19 4.23
CA LEU A 63 13.73 10.66 4.64
C LEU A 63 13.66 10.35 6.15
N HIS A 64 14.77 9.87 6.73
CA HIS A 64 14.90 9.67 8.16
C HIS A 64 15.05 10.96 8.96
N ALA A 65 15.75 11.97 8.42
CA ALA A 65 15.90 13.27 9.07
C ALA A 65 14.57 14.05 9.11
N ASP A 66 13.74 13.89 8.08
CA ASP A 66 12.40 14.48 7.98
C ASP A 66 11.33 13.73 8.78
N ALA A 67 11.65 12.56 9.34
CA ALA A 67 10.74 11.85 10.23
C ALA A 67 10.71 12.56 11.59
N ASP A 68 9.58 13.20 11.90
CA ASP A 68 9.40 13.88 13.17
C ASP A 68 9.40 12.83 14.30
N ARG A 69 10.38 12.91 15.21
CA ARG A 69 10.58 11.89 16.26
C ARG A 69 9.44 11.87 17.29
N ASP A 70 8.74 12.99 17.43
CA ASP A 70 7.67 13.17 18.41
C ASP A 70 6.28 12.78 17.88
N ASP A 71 6.10 12.64 16.57
CA ASP A 71 4.79 12.33 15.94
C ASP A 71 4.59 10.83 15.69
N GLY A 72 5.56 9.98 16.05
CA GLY A 72 5.45 8.52 15.96
C GLY A 72 5.39 7.96 14.53
N ASP A 73 5.18 8.78 13.50
CA ASP A 73 4.95 8.35 12.13
C ASP A 73 6.11 8.75 11.21
N ALA A 74 7.27 8.13 11.46
CA ALA A 74 8.39 8.15 10.53
C ALA A 74 8.04 7.49 9.18
N ALA A 75 6.92 6.76 9.11
CA ALA A 75 6.51 6.00 7.95
C ALA A 75 6.11 6.92 6.78
N LEU A 76 6.28 6.39 5.57
CA LEU A 76 5.69 6.94 4.37
C LEU A 76 4.34 6.25 4.16
N SER A 77 3.31 7.03 3.81
CA SER A 77 1.92 6.57 3.78
C SER A 77 1.32 6.73 2.39
N TRP A 78 0.53 5.75 1.95
CA TRP A 78 -0.18 5.77 0.66
C TRP A 78 -1.64 5.34 0.84
N LEU A 79 -2.53 6.04 0.14
CA LEU A 79 -3.88 5.56 -0.18
C LEU A 79 -3.80 4.72 -1.45
N VAL A 80 -4.41 3.54 -1.44
CA VAL A 80 -4.43 2.63 -2.58
C VAL A 80 -5.87 2.47 -3.05
N HIS A 81 -6.13 2.82 -4.31
CA HIS A 81 -7.44 2.69 -4.94
C HIS A 81 -7.41 1.61 -6.00
N ALA A 82 -8.40 0.72 -6.01
CA ALA A 82 -8.67 -0.09 -7.19
C ALA A 82 -9.28 0.78 -8.29
N THR A 83 -8.76 0.65 -9.51
CA THR A 83 -9.23 1.31 -10.74
C THR A 83 -9.71 0.31 -11.77
N ASP A 84 -9.74 -0.97 -11.43
CA ASP A 84 -10.32 -2.03 -12.24
C ASP A 84 -11.76 -2.25 -11.77
N ASP A 85 -12.74 -2.10 -12.68
CA ASP A 85 -14.15 -2.28 -12.37
C ASP A 85 -14.45 -3.75 -12.00
N ASP A 86 -13.65 -4.69 -12.51
CA ASP A 86 -13.72 -6.12 -12.20
C ASP A 86 -12.89 -6.51 -10.97
N PHE A 87 -12.26 -5.54 -10.30
CA PHE A 87 -11.53 -5.79 -9.03
C PHE A 87 -12.45 -6.41 -7.98
N ALA A 88 -13.72 -5.98 -7.97
CA ALA A 88 -14.78 -6.55 -7.15
C ALA A 88 -15.05 -8.02 -7.48
N CYS A 89 -14.82 -8.47 -8.72
CA CYS A 89 -14.94 -9.87 -9.11
C CYS A 89 -13.75 -10.72 -8.64
N GLY A 90 -12.58 -10.10 -8.46
CA GLY A 90 -11.41 -10.73 -7.85
C GLY A 90 -11.61 -11.02 -6.36
N THR A 91 -12.39 -10.19 -5.69
CA THR A 91 -12.89 -10.41 -4.34
C THR A 91 -14.22 -11.16 -4.41
N GLU A 92 -14.20 -12.46 -4.75
CA GLU A 92 -15.39 -13.33 -4.92
C GLU A 92 -16.71 -12.75 -4.36
N ASP A 93 -17.51 -12.19 -5.27
CA ASP A 93 -18.84 -11.60 -5.15
C ASP A 93 -19.15 -10.76 -3.88
N PRO A 94 -19.07 -9.42 -3.95
CA PRO A 94 -19.53 -8.53 -2.88
C PRO A 94 -21.00 -8.72 -2.50
N ALA A 95 -21.84 -9.23 -3.42
CA ALA A 95 -23.24 -9.54 -3.12
C ALA A 95 -23.38 -10.75 -2.19
N ASP A 96 -22.46 -11.71 -2.27
CA ASP A 96 -22.42 -12.88 -1.39
C ASP A 96 -21.68 -12.61 -0.07
N ARG A 97 -20.82 -11.59 -0.03
CA ARG A 97 -20.03 -11.21 1.16
C ARG A 97 -20.16 -9.73 1.55
N PRO A 98 -21.37 -9.23 1.84
CA PRO A 98 -21.62 -7.81 2.14
C PRO A 98 -20.97 -7.34 3.45
N ARG A 99 -20.36 -8.25 4.22
CA ARG A 99 -19.70 -7.98 5.49
C ARG A 99 -18.19 -8.19 5.44
N GLU A 100 -17.62 -8.28 4.25
CA GLU A 100 -16.18 -8.43 4.04
C GLU A 100 -15.63 -7.29 3.17
N LEU A 101 -14.37 -6.95 3.40
CA LEU A 101 -13.57 -6.02 2.59
C LEU A 101 -12.34 -6.74 2.07
N LEU A 102 -11.73 -6.21 1.02
CA LEU A 102 -10.38 -6.61 0.66
C LEU A 102 -9.37 -5.93 1.59
N TRP A 103 -8.67 -6.76 2.35
CA TRP A 103 -7.61 -6.35 3.26
C TRP A 103 -6.26 -6.64 2.64
N VAL A 104 -5.39 -5.63 2.64
CA VAL A 104 -4.02 -5.76 2.14
C VAL A 104 -3.08 -5.72 3.35
N ALA A 105 -2.32 -6.78 3.54
CA ALA A 105 -1.34 -6.90 4.63
C ALA A 105 -0.01 -7.41 4.10
N PRO A 106 1.11 -7.20 4.82
CA PRO A 106 2.34 -7.90 4.52
C PRO A 106 2.11 -9.41 4.40
N GLY A 107 2.64 -10.03 3.35
CA GLY A 107 2.73 -11.49 3.26
C GLY A 107 3.61 -12.05 4.39
N GLU A 108 3.74 -13.39 4.47
CA GLU A 108 4.68 -14.00 5.41
C GLU A 108 6.04 -13.32 5.30
N ALA A 109 6.62 -12.95 6.44
CA ALA A 109 7.79 -12.08 6.53
C ALA A 109 8.95 -12.63 5.69
N GLY A 110 9.09 -12.11 4.47
CA GLY A 110 10.28 -12.28 3.66
C GLY A 110 11.47 -11.64 4.37
N ASN A 111 12.65 -12.25 4.18
CA ASN A 111 13.95 -11.91 4.78
C ASN A 111 14.03 -10.50 5.42
N PRO A 112 14.30 -10.39 6.75
CA PRO A 112 14.33 -9.12 7.49
C PRO A 112 15.52 -8.17 7.16
N GLY A 113 15.98 -8.15 5.91
CA GLY A 113 17.01 -7.23 5.40
C GLY A 113 16.77 -6.73 3.97
N GLY A 114 15.62 -7.03 3.36
CA GLY A 114 15.27 -6.57 2.01
C GLY A 114 14.48 -5.26 2.03
N HIS A 115 14.81 -4.35 1.10
CA HIS A 115 14.02 -3.14 0.82
C HIS A 115 12.79 -3.43 -0.07
N ALA A 116 12.39 -4.70 -0.17
CA ALA A 116 11.29 -5.19 -0.96
C ALA A 116 10.29 -5.89 -0.03
N ALA A 117 9.02 -5.50 -0.12
CA ALA A 117 7.92 -6.09 0.62
C ALA A 117 6.84 -6.57 -0.36
N THR A 118 6.32 -7.76 -0.10
CA THR A 118 5.12 -8.24 -0.79
C THR A 118 3.94 -8.07 0.15
N LEU A 119 2.89 -7.41 -0.32
CA LEU A 119 1.60 -7.34 0.34
C LEU A 119 0.65 -8.34 -0.32
N VAL A 120 -0.08 -9.09 0.51
CA VAL A 120 -1.10 -10.02 0.05
C VAL A 120 -2.45 -9.41 0.32
N ALA A 121 -3.27 -9.36 -0.73
CA ALA A 121 -4.66 -8.96 -0.66
C ALA A 121 -5.53 -10.19 -0.37
N MET A 122 -6.37 -10.10 0.67
CA MET A 122 -7.22 -11.19 1.14
C MET A 122 -8.58 -10.66 1.64
N PRO A 123 -9.66 -11.44 1.56
CA PRO A 123 -10.93 -11.04 2.16
C PRO A 123 -10.82 -10.97 3.69
N LYS A 124 -11.46 -9.96 4.29
CA LYS A 124 -11.45 -9.72 5.74
C LYS A 124 -12.78 -9.19 6.21
N ALA A 125 -13.31 -9.76 7.29
CA ALA A 125 -14.60 -9.35 7.84
C ALA A 125 -14.57 -7.92 8.42
N LEU A 126 -15.64 -7.15 8.19
CA LEU A 126 -15.84 -5.78 8.71
C LEU A 126 -15.82 -5.70 10.24
N ASN A 127 -16.19 -6.79 10.92
CA ASN A 127 -16.20 -6.87 12.38
C ASN A 127 -14.86 -7.35 12.96
N ALA A 128 -13.85 -7.61 12.12
CA ALA A 128 -12.50 -7.86 12.60
C ALA A 128 -12.00 -6.61 13.37
N PRO A 129 -11.41 -6.76 14.57
CA PRO A 129 -11.01 -5.64 15.41
C PRO A 129 -10.14 -4.59 14.69
N GLU A 130 -9.19 -5.05 13.89
CA GLU A 130 -8.27 -4.24 13.10
C GLU A 130 -8.96 -3.46 11.97
N VAL A 131 -10.07 -3.98 11.44
CA VAL A 131 -10.86 -3.31 10.41
C VAL A 131 -11.82 -2.31 11.06
N ALA A 132 -12.54 -2.74 12.10
CA ALA A 132 -13.51 -1.92 12.81
C ALA A 132 -12.89 -0.64 13.41
N ALA A 133 -11.62 -0.69 13.81
CA ALA A 133 -10.88 0.47 14.31
C ALA A 133 -10.59 1.54 13.23
N LEU A 134 -10.56 1.15 11.95
CA LEU A 134 -10.20 2.02 10.84
C LEU A 134 -11.41 2.63 10.11
N LEU A 135 -12.60 2.03 10.25
CA LEU A 135 -13.80 2.46 9.54
C LEU A 135 -14.42 3.70 10.19
N ALA A 136 -14.46 4.82 9.45
CA ALA A 136 -15.25 5.98 9.82
C ALA A 136 -16.76 5.72 9.56
N PRO A 137 -17.67 6.51 10.15
CA PRO A 137 -19.11 6.36 9.92
C PRO A 137 -19.53 6.44 8.44
N GLY A 138 -18.77 7.19 7.62
CA GLY A 138 -19.01 7.32 6.18
C GLY A 138 -18.52 6.14 5.33
N ASP A 139 -17.62 5.32 5.86
CA ASP A 139 -17.04 4.17 5.15
C ASP A 139 -17.96 2.94 5.19
N ARG A 140 -19.01 3.00 6.01
CA ARG A 140 -20.04 1.95 6.15
C ARG A 140 -21.11 2.13 5.08
N TRP A 141 -20.75 2.00 3.81
CA TRP A 141 -21.74 1.71 2.78
C TRP A 141 -22.11 0.23 2.86
N LEU A 142 -22.85 -0.14 3.90
CA LEU A 142 -23.62 -1.38 3.87
C LEU A 142 -24.87 -1.12 3.02
N PRO A 143 -25.21 -1.98 2.05
CA PRO A 143 -26.54 -1.93 1.49
C PRO A 143 -27.57 -2.17 2.62
N PRO A 144 -28.78 -1.59 2.51
CA PRO A 144 -29.82 -1.71 3.53
C PRO A 144 -30.24 -3.15 3.82
#